data_AF-A0A836RX00-F1
#
_entry.id   AF-A0A836RX00-F1
#
_cell.length_a   1.000
_cell.length_b   1.000
_cell.length_c   1.000
_cell.angle_alpha   90.00
_cell.angle_beta   90.00
_cell.angle_gamma   90.00
#
_symmetry.space_group_name_H-M   'P 1'
#
loop_
_entity.id
_entity.type
_entity.pdbx_description
1 polymer ?
#
loop_
_entity_poly.entity_id
_entity_poly.type
_entity_poly.pdbx_seq_one_letter_code
_entity_poly.pdbx_strand_id
1 'polypeptide(L)'
;FEDENENGLLDQQEKGLSSQKIFLYFDQNQNNLLEKESDLLVNTSLSDKKGEFSFSGLREGIYFLDLKEEENYRLTTANDPQIISLGKGEEKEASPWGLVLLPPQAPEITYPSHNLLTKQNLFEIKGIGEKESLVELFLDQEKLGQTKTDSLGNFSFLPSKPLPDGRHLLYALSLGLKSKEVFFEIDTTPPPPPYLKSVTLVKDKEDLIYLIVYGESSEDTKKIHLFIRSPEYEEIFSPPSPTWSYQTSSYPLSLGSHLLWAKGEDLLGNLSSSSNILPFEVREEMEEEEREEFLAEVFPEKKPPEEEIPEEKPEVFPPQKEVKIGLLSLNVLDIFKENLSPVLKKSKVFQKVVQNKVVKFSREKFFDHPEVEKATQNYIAPGLGGVAVINTAVGLAFALNFLPYLQYLFTQPLYLLLRRKRKGYGVVYDSIRKTPVDLAVLRLYEKESGRLVQTRVTDKEGRYLFIVPKGRYEIKVTKAGYLFPSEILK
;
A
#
# COMPACT_ATOMS: atom_id res chain seq x y z
N PHE A 1 30.72 20.59 -49.15
CA PHE A 1 31.90 20.98 -48.36
C PHE A 1 31.51 20.99 -46.90
N GLU A 2 32.50 20.89 -46.02
CA GLU A 2 32.32 20.99 -44.56
C GLU A 2 32.19 22.48 -44.21
N ASP A 3 30.96 22.91 -43.98
CA ASP A 3 30.61 24.29 -43.64
C ASP A 3 30.77 24.48 -42.12
N GLU A 4 32.01 24.73 -41.69
CA GLU A 4 32.37 24.79 -40.27
C GLU A 4 31.77 26.02 -39.56
N ASN A 5 31.46 27.08 -40.31
CA ASN A 5 30.94 28.33 -39.76
C ASN A 5 29.43 28.52 -39.98
N GLU A 6 28.79 27.54 -40.62
CA GLU A 6 27.35 27.46 -40.90
C GLU A 6 26.81 28.63 -41.73
N ASN A 7 27.64 29.26 -42.57
CA ASN A 7 27.25 30.43 -43.35
C ASN A 7 26.63 30.08 -44.73
N GLY A 8 26.68 28.81 -45.15
CA GLY A 8 26.18 28.32 -46.43
C GLY A 8 27.02 28.76 -47.64
N LEU A 9 28.27 29.18 -47.45
CA LEU A 9 29.19 29.65 -48.48
C LEU A 9 30.49 28.85 -48.40
N LEU A 10 31.01 28.42 -49.55
CA LEU A 10 32.28 27.71 -49.60
C LEU A 10 33.45 28.68 -49.36
N ASP A 11 34.13 28.54 -48.22
CA ASP A 11 35.30 29.32 -47.85
C ASP A 11 36.62 28.60 -48.21
N GLN A 12 37.73 29.35 -48.39
CA GLN A 12 39.02 28.79 -48.83
C GLN A 12 39.61 27.70 -47.91
N GLN A 13 39.21 27.68 -46.64
CA GLN A 13 39.72 26.74 -45.64
C GLN A 13 38.84 25.49 -45.49
N GLU A 14 37.63 25.53 -46.06
CA GLU A 14 36.67 24.45 -45.93
C GLU A 14 37.00 23.29 -46.85
N LYS A 15 36.84 22.09 -46.32
CA LYS A 15 37.23 20.87 -47.02
C LYS A 15 36.05 20.27 -47.77
N GLY A 16 36.40 19.49 -48.79
CA GLY A 16 35.47 18.58 -49.43
C GLY A 16 34.95 17.51 -48.47
N LEU A 17 33.67 17.17 -48.58
CA LEU A 17 33.07 16.06 -47.85
C LEU A 17 32.87 14.88 -48.79
N SER A 18 33.52 13.77 -48.46
CA SER A 18 33.46 12.53 -49.25
C SER A 18 32.29 11.65 -48.86
N SER A 19 31.94 10.74 -49.77
CA SER A 19 30.92 9.69 -49.56
C SER A 19 29.50 10.21 -49.34
N GLN A 20 29.25 11.49 -49.62
CA GLN A 20 27.91 12.04 -49.63
C GLN A 20 27.17 11.52 -50.87
N LYS A 21 25.92 11.11 -50.71
CA LYS A 21 25.16 10.45 -51.79
C LYS A 21 24.29 11.46 -52.52
N ILE A 22 24.50 11.60 -53.82
CA ILE A 22 23.78 12.52 -54.70
C ILE A 22 22.93 11.72 -55.67
N PHE A 23 21.64 12.04 -55.72
CA PHE A 23 20.70 11.49 -56.69
C PHE A 23 20.50 12.47 -57.84
N LEU A 24 20.47 11.94 -59.07
CA LEU A 24 20.15 12.71 -60.27
C LEU A 24 18.80 12.24 -60.83
N TYR A 25 17.80 13.11 -60.78
CA TYR A 25 16.48 12.87 -61.36
C TYR A 25 16.31 13.66 -62.66
N PHE A 26 15.60 13.10 -63.63
CA PHE A 26 15.17 13.80 -64.85
C PHE A 26 13.71 14.20 -64.71
N ASP A 27 13.44 15.50 -64.89
CA ASP A 27 12.10 16.07 -64.86
C ASP A 27 11.33 15.61 -66.11
N GLN A 28 10.49 14.59 -65.94
CA GLN A 28 9.77 13.99 -67.06
C GLN A 28 8.55 14.81 -67.48
N ASN A 29 7.90 15.46 -66.51
CA ASN A 29 6.65 16.18 -66.72
C ASN A 29 6.89 17.69 -67.00
N GLN A 30 8.14 18.15 -66.87
CA GLN A 30 8.62 19.51 -67.13
C GLN A 30 7.95 20.57 -66.25
N ASN A 31 7.61 20.20 -65.01
CA ASN A 31 6.96 21.10 -64.07
C ASN A 31 7.95 21.84 -63.15
N ASN A 32 9.25 21.54 -63.23
CA ASN A 32 10.32 22.10 -62.39
C ASN A 32 10.14 21.83 -60.89
N LEU A 33 9.42 20.78 -60.51
CA LEU A 33 9.25 20.31 -59.15
C LEU A 33 9.74 18.87 -59.07
N LEU A 34 10.59 18.56 -58.09
CA LEU A 34 11.05 17.19 -57.90
C LEU A 34 9.94 16.36 -57.27
N GLU A 35 9.45 15.36 -58.00
CA GLU A 35 8.54 14.34 -57.49
C GLU A 35 9.22 12.97 -57.47
N LYS A 36 9.86 12.62 -56.34
CA LYS A 36 10.72 11.43 -56.21
C LYS A 36 10.06 10.09 -56.61
N GLU A 37 8.72 10.00 -56.57
CA GLU A 37 7.96 8.81 -56.97
C GLU A 37 7.63 8.75 -58.47
N SER A 38 7.55 9.89 -59.16
CA SER A 38 7.19 9.96 -60.59
C SER A 38 8.34 10.37 -61.50
N ASP A 39 9.28 11.18 -61.03
CA ASP A 39 10.46 11.55 -61.80
C ASP A 39 11.44 10.40 -61.94
N LEU A 40 12.12 10.37 -63.07
CA LEU A 40 13.05 9.29 -63.38
C LEU A 40 14.36 9.50 -62.64
N LEU A 41 14.67 8.61 -61.68
CA LEU A 41 16.02 8.50 -61.15
C LEU A 41 16.96 8.00 -62.26
N VAL A 42 17.81 8.89 -62.79
CA VAL A 42 18.73 8.61 -63.88
C VAL A 42 19.97 7.90 -63.37
N ASN A 43 20.55 8.43 -62.29
CA ASN A 43 21.79 7.90 -61.73
C ASN A 43 21.96 8.33 -60.27
N THR A 44 22.95 7.73 -59.60
CA THR A 44 23.36 8.08 -58.25
C THR A 44 24.88 8.10 -58.19
N SER A 45 25.44 9.12 -57.54
CA SER A 45 26.89 9.26 -57.38
C SER A 45 27.24 9.47 -55.90
N LEU A 46 28.50 9.19 -55.57
CA LEU A 46 29.09 9.55 -54.29
C LEU A 46 30.11 10.65 -54.53
N SER A 47 30.18 11.61 -53.61
CA SER A 47 31.24 12.61 -53.62
C SER A 47 32.60 11.99 -53.29
N ASP A 48 33.66 12.52 -53.90
CA ASP A 48 35.03 12.06 -53.66
C ASP A 48 35.69 12.75 -52.44
N LYS A 49 36.99 12.54 -52.22
CA LYS A 49 37.74 13.15 -51.10
C LYS A 49 37.78 14.68 -51.13
N LYS A 50 37.52 15.30 -52.27
CA LYS A 50 37.41 16.75 -52.45
C LYS A 50 35.96 17.22 -52.43
N GLY A 51 34.99 16.33 -52.23
CA GLY A 51 33.58 16.65 -52.28
C GLY A 51 33.05 16.83 -53.70
N GLU A 52 33.84 16.46 -54.71
CA GLU A 52 33.47 16.58 -56.12
C GLU A 52 32.65 15.37 -56.54
N PHE A 53 31.72 15.58 -57.48
CA PHE A 53 30.93 14.52 -58.12
C PHE A 53 30.67 14.90 -59.58
N SER A 54 30.40 13.90 -60.42
CA SER A 54 30.09 14.14 -61.84
C SER A 54 29.08 13.13 -62.37
N PHE A 55 28.23 13.60 -63.29
CA PHE A 55 27.36 12.76 -64.10
C PHE A 55 27.67 13.03 -65.58
N SER A 56 27.78 11.97 -66.38
CA SER A 56 28.17 12.06 -67.80
C SER A 56 27.19 11.29 -68.69
N GLY A 57 27.15 11.64 -69.97
CA GLY A 57 26.29 10.95 -70.95
C GLY A 57 24.81 11.27 -70.80
N LEU A 58 24.49 12.45 -70.25
CA LEU A 58 23.13 12.93 -70.07
C LEU A 58 22.56 13.46 -71.38
N ARG A 59 21.25 13.30 -71.58
CA ARG A 59 20.51 13.91 -72.69
C ARG A 59 20.14 15.36 -72.37
N GLU A 60 19.75 16.13 -73.38
CA GLU A 60 19.17 17.46 -73.15
C GLU A 60 17.88 17.37 -72.32
N GLY A 61 17.66 18.35 -71.44
CA GLY A 61 16.48 18.45 -70.58
C GLY A 61 16.76 19.07 -69.22
N ILE A 62 15.81 18.92 -68.29
CA ILE A 62 15.87 19.48 -66.94
C ILE A 62 16.09 18.33 -65.95
N TYR A 63 17.01 18.54 -65.02
CA TYR A 63 17.40 17.57 -64.01
C TYR A 63 17.35 18.18 -62.62
N PHE A 64 17.06 17.34 -61.63
CA PHE A 64 17.23 17.66 -60.22
C PHE A 64 18.43 16.92 -59.65
N LEU A 65 19.28 17.63 -58.95
CA LEU A 65 20.29 17.06 -58.07
C LEU A 65 19.75 17.13 -56.63
N ASP A 66 19.63 15.99 -55.99
CA ASP A 66 19.08 15.84 -54.64
C ASP A 66 20.14 15.18 -53.74
N LEU A 67 20.57 15.92 -52.72
CA LEU A 67 21.54 15.40 -51.75
C LEU A 67 20.80 14.53 -50.72
N LYS A 68 21.33 13.33 -50.47
CA LYS A 68 20.82 12.51 -49.38
C LYS A 68 21.28 13.10 -48.04
N GLU A 69 20.35 13.66 -47.27
CA GLU A 69 20.64 14.03 -45.88
C GLU A 69 21.07 12.81 -45.06
N GLU A 70 22.21 12.95 -44.37
CA GLU A 70 22.73 11.96 -43.42
C GLU A 70 22.40 12.40 -41.98
N GLU A 71 22.14 11.45 -41.07
CA GLU A 71 21.71 11.77 -39.70
C GLU A 71 22.72 12.62 -38.90
N ASN A 72 24.01 12.51 -39.24
CA ASN A 72 25.08 13.20 -38.53
C ASN A 72 25.40 14.57 -39.14
N TYR A 73 24.76 14.94 -40.26
CA TYR A 73 24.99 16.20 -40.95
C TYR A 73 23.69 16.98 -41.09
N ARG A 74 23.82 18.31 -41.15
CA ARG A 74 22.73 19.20 -41.49
C ARG A 74 23.11 20.04 -42.69
N LEU A 75 22.19 20.18 -43.64
CA LEU A 75 22.37 21.07 -44.78
C LEU A 75 22.32 22.54 -44.33
N THR A 76 23.29 23.32 -44.78
CA THR A 76 23.39 24.76 -44.49
C THR A 76 23.05 25.62 -45.70
N THR A 77 23.17 25.07 -46.91
CA THR A 77 22.80 25.73 -48.16
C THR A 77 21.33 25.50 -48.51
N ALA A 78 20.61 26.56 -48.92
CA ALA A 78 19.19 26.48 -49.31
C ALA A 78 18.95 26.10 -50.79
N ASN A 79 19.89 25.37 -51.40
CA ASN A 79 19.88 25.03 -52.83
C ASN A 79 19.53 23.56 -53.10
N ASP A 80 18.97 22.82 -52.15
CA ASP A 80 18.57 21.42 -52.37
C ASP A 80 17.03 21.28 -52.51
N PRO A 81 16.52 20.58 -53.54
CA PRO A 81 17.25 20.04 -54.69
C PRO A 81 17.68 21.15 -55.67
N GLN A 82 18.81 20.96 -56.36
CA GLN A 82 19.28 21.88 -57.40
C GLN A 82 18.67 21.54 -58.75
N ILE A 83 18.19 22.57 -59.47
CA ILE A 83 17.66 22.41 -60.83
C ILE A 83 18.76 22.73 -61.85
N ILE A 84 19.05 21.78 -62.73
CA ILE A 84 20.04 21.91 -63.82
C ILE A 84 19.35 21.69 -65.16
N SER A 85 19.32 22.71 -66.02
CA SER A 85 18.87 22.58 -67.41
C SER A 85 20.07 22.37 -68.33
N LEU A 86 20.09 21.30 -69.13
CA LEU A 86 21.16 20.94 -70.05
C LEU A 86 20.70 21.01 -71.51
N GLY A 87 21.44 21.73 -72.34
CA GLY A 87 21.37 21.66 -73.79
C GLY A 87 22.24 20.55 -74.38
N LYS A 88 22.12 20.35 -75.71
CA LYS A 88 22.86 19.30 -76.41
C LYS A 88 24.38 19.49 -76.32
N GLY A 89 25.06 18.56 -75.65
CA GLY A 89 26.52 18.57 -75.48
C GLY A 89 27.01 19.67 -74.52
N GLU A 90 26.11 20.26 -73.74
CA GLU A 90 26.45 21.26 -72.74
C GLU A 90 27.03 20.60 -71.47
N GLU A 91 28.00 21.27 -70.86
CA GLU A 91 28.52 20.95 -69.53
C GLU A 91 28.06 22.05 -68.55
N LYS A 92 27.59 21.65 -67.37
CA LYS A 92 27.23 22.58 -66.30
C LYS A 92 27.81 22.15 -64.97
N GLU A 93 28.26 23.14 -64.21
CA GLU A 93 28.68 22.96 -62.83
C GLU A 93 27.47 23.13 -61.90
N ALA A 94 27.34 22.22 -60.95
CA ALA A 94 26.39 22.35 -59.86
C ALA A 94 26.90 23.38 -58.84
N SER A 95 25.99 24.06 -58.16
CA SER A 95 26.38 24.84 -56.99
C SER A 95 26.85 23.89 -55.88
N PRO A 96 27.81 24.28 -55.04
CA PRO A 96 28.23 23.43 -53.95
C PRO A 96 27.15 23.37 -52.85
N TRP A 97 27.07 22.23 -52.16
CA TRP A 97 26.29 22.11 -50.91
C TRP A 97 27.21 22.24 -49.69
N GLY A 98 26.77 23.01 -48.71
CA GLY A 98 27.38 23.12 -47.39
C GLY A 98 26.71 22.18 -46.40
N LEU A 99 27.51 21.41 -45.67
CA LEU A 99 27.04 20.53 -44.61
C LEU A 99 27.84 20.80 -43.34
N VAL A 100 27.14 20.89 -42.21
CA VAL A 100 27.78 20.96 -40.89
C VAL A 100 27.60 19.64 -40.17
N LEU A 101 28.69 19.13 -39.57
CA LEU A 101 28.64 17.94 -38.72
C LEU A 101 27.94 18.28 -37.41
N LEU A 102 26.91 17.51 -37.06
CA LEU A 102 26.20 17.67 -35.79
C LEU A 102 27.09 17.20 -34.63
N PRO A 103 27.12 17.94 -33.50
CA PRO A 103 27.83 17.49 -32.31
C PRO A 103 27.21 16.18 -31.78
N PRO A 104 28.00 15.28 -31.17
CA PRO A 104 27.48 14.07 -30.55
C PRO A 104 26.40 14.41 -29.50
N GLN A 105 25.38 13.57 -29.42
CA GLN A 105 24.31 13.71 -28.44
C GLN A 105 24.59 12.88 -27.19
N ALA A 106 24.15 13.41 -26.04
CA ALA A 106 24.18 12.65 -24.79
C ALA A 106 23.26 11.42 -24.90
N PRO A 107 23.60 10.29 -24.27
CA PRO A 107 22.71 9.14 -24.24
C PRO A 107 21.44 9.47 -23.45
N GLU A 108 20.35 8.77 -23.74
CA GLU A 108 19.07 8.86 -23.04
C GLU A 108 18.67 7.48 -22.52
N ILE A 109 18.29 7.39 -21.24
CA ILE A 109 17.75 6.17 -20.65
C ILE A 109 16.23 6.18 -20.85
N THR A 110 15.71 5.15 -21.50
CA THR A 110 14.28 4.96 -21.77
C THR A 110 13.61 4.02 -20.77
N TYR A 111 14.39 3.15 -20.13
CA TYR A 111 13.94 2.33 -19.01
C TYR A 111 15.07 2.08 -18.00
N PRO A 112 14.83 2.21 -16.68
CA PRO A 112 13.54 2.52 -16.04
C PRO A 112 13.07 3.94 -16.34
N SER A 113 11.76 4.17 -16.25
CA SER A 113 11.21 5.52 -16.37
C SER A 113 11.48 6.33 -15.10
N HIS A 114 11.53 7.65 -15.25
CA HIS A 114 11.70 8.53 -14.10
C HIS A 114 10.50 8.44 -13.14
N ASN A 115 10.79 8.31 -11.84
CA ASN A 115 9.87 8.02 -10.74
C ASN A 115 9.16 6.65 -10.83
N LEU A 116 9.75 5.67 -11.52
CA LEU A 116 9.27 4.28 -11.45
C LEU A 116 9.35 3.78 -10.01
N LEU A 117 8.25 3.22 -9.50
CA LEU A 117 8.20 2.44 -8.26
C LEU A 117 7.92 0.99 -8.65
N THR A 118 8.77 0.05 -8.21
CA THR A 118 8.69 -1.34 -8.65
C THR A 118 9.15 -2.32 -7.58
N LYS A 119 8.57 -3.53 -7.55
CA LYS A 119 9.12 -4.67 -6.80
C LYS A 119 10.07 -5.54 -7.60
N GLN A 120 10.27 -5.22 -8.88
CA GLN A 120 11.24 -5.92 -9.71
C GLN A 120 12.61 -5.27 -9.50
N ASN A 121 13.53 -6.00 -8.90
CA ASN A 121 14.89 -5.52 -8.61
C ASN A 121 15.95 -6.03 -9.60
N LEU A 122 15.55 -6.83 -10.58
CA LEU A 122 16.40 -7.27 -11.69
C LEU A 122 15.66 -7.06 -13.01
N PHE A 123 16.12 -6.08 -13.78
CA PHE A 123 15.52 -5.70 -15.05
C PHE A 123 16.59 -5.15 -16.02
N GLU A 124 16.29 -5.18 -17.31
CA GLU A 124 17.13 -4.57 -18.33
C GLU A 124 17.02 -3.05 -18.28
N ILE A 125 18.14 -2.35 -18.17
CA ILE A 125 18.24 -0.92 -18.41
C ILE A 125 18.33 -0.70 -19.91
N LYS A 126 17.46 0.16 -20.45
CA LYS A 126 17.37 0.45 -21.89
C LYS A 126 17.56 1.92 -22.16
N GLY A 127 18.05 2.23 -23.34
CA GLY A 127 18.17 3.60 -23.79
C GLY A 127 18.62 3.72 -25.23
N ILE A 128 18.87 4.97 -25.62
CA ILE A 128 19.35 5.36 -26.94
C ILE A 128 20.59 6.24 -26.81
N GLY A 129 21.43 6.26 -27.83
CA GLY A 129 22.60 7.12 -27.92
C GLY A 129 23.26 7.00 -29.29
N GLU A 130 24.41 7.65 -29.44
CA GLU A 130 25.23 7.57 -30.66
C GLU A 130 25.47 6.12 -31.09
N LYS A 131 25.29 5.82 -32.38
CA LYS A 131 25.41 4.46 -32.95
C LYS A 131 26.78 3.85 -32.68
N GLU A 132 26.81 2.54 -32.39
CA GLU A 132 28.03 1.75 -32.14
C GLU A 132 28.98 2.30 -31.05
N SER A 133 28.49 3.17 -30.18
CA SER A 133 29.26 3.86 -29.14
C SER A 133 29.19 3.13 -27.78
N LEU A 134 30.25 3.29 -26.98
CA LEU A 134 30.31 2.75 -25.62
C LEU A 134 29.44 3.59 -24.68
N VAL A 135 28.55 2.93 -23.93
CA VAL A 135 27.71 3.54 -22.90
C VAL A 135 28.12 2.98 -21.54
N GLU A 136 28.51 3.86 -20.62
CA GLU A 136 28.81 3.53 -19.22
C GLU A 136 27.61 3.91 -18.34
N LEU A 137 27.14 2.98 -17.52
CA LEU A 137 25.98 3.17 -16.63
C LEU A 137 26.43 3.32 -15.18
N PHE A 138 25.84 4.29 -14.49
CA PHE A 138 26.15 4.62 -13.10
C PHE A 138 24.88 4.61 -12.25
N LEU A 139 24.92 3.88 -11.14
CA LEU A 139 23.87 3.82 -10.12
C LEU A 139 24.41 4.44 -8.84
N ASP A 140 23.74 5.47 -8.32
CA ASP A 140 24.12 6.15 -7.08
C ASP A 140 25.59 6.60 -7.04
N GLN A 141 26.08 7.12 -8.17
CA GLN A 141 27.47 7.56 -8.41
C GLN A 141 28.51 6.44 -8.57
N GLU A 142 28.13 5.18 -8.35
CA GLU A 142 28.99 4.03 -8.60
C GLU A 142 28.78 3.46 -10.00
N LYS A 143 29.86 3.02 -10.66
CA LYS A 143 29.76 2.39 -11.98
C LYS A 143 29.03 1.05 -11.86
N LEU A 144 27.83 0.96 -12.42
CA LEU A 144 27.02 -0.25 -12.45
C LEU A 144 27.50 -1.22 -13.54
N GLY A 145 27.91 -0.68 -14.69
CA GLY A 145 28.37 -1.48 -15.82
C GLY A 145 28.55 -0.65 -17.09
N GLN A 146 28.64 -1.34 -18.22
CA GLN A 146 28.75 -0.71 -19.53
C GLN A 146 28.18 -1.62 -20.61
N THR A 147 27.73 -1.03 -21.71
CA THR A 147 27.22 -1.71 -22.89
C THR A 147 27.58 -0.90 -24.14
N LYS A 148 27.18 -1.36 -25.32
CA LYS A 148 27.28 -0.60 -26.57
C LYS A 148 25.91 -0.37 -27.17
N THR A 149 25.75 0.74 -27.86
CA THR A 149 24.61 0.94 -28.77
C THR A 149 24.76 0.07 -30.02
N ASP A 150 23.63 -0.34 -30.59
CA ASP A 150 23.56 -1.03 -31.86
C ASP A 150 23.67 -0.06 -33.06
N SER A 151 23.54 -0.58 -34.29
CA SER A 151 23.58 0.22 -35.53
C SER A 151 22.39 1.18 -35.68
N LEU A 152 21.38 1.05 -34.83
CA LEU A 152 20.21 1.95 -34.76
C LEU A 152 20.30 2.92 -33.58
N GLY A 153 21.34 2.82 -32.74
CA GLY A 153 21.55 3.68 -31.58
C GLY A 153 20.91 3.17 -30.29
N ASN A 154 20.30 1.98 -30.26
CA ASN A 154 19.68 1.44 -29.05
C ASN A 154 20.71 0.70 -28.20
N PHE A 155 20.62 0.82 -26.87
CA PHE A 155 21.39 -0.01 -25.95
C PHE A 155 20.49 -0.73 -24.94
N SER A 156 20.95 -1.90 -24.50
CA SER A 156 20.38 -2.67 -23.41
C SER A 156 21.48 -3.19 -22.48
N PHE A 157 21.22 -3.20 -21.18
CA PHE A 157 22.12 -3.70 -20.15
C PHE A 157 21.33 -4.39 -19.03
N LEU A 158 21.61 -5.66 -18.76
CA LEU A 158 21.05 -6.38 -17.63
C LEU A 158 22.11 -6.45 -16.51
N PRO A 159 21.87 -5.87 -15.32
CA PRO A 159 22.77 -6.01 -14.18
C PRO A 159 23.00 -7.49 -13.83
N SER A 160 24.21 -7.85 -13.41
CA SER A 160 24.55 -9.24 -13.02
C SER A 160 24.00 -9.65 -11.65
N LYS A 161 23.60 -8.67 -10.84
CA LYS A 161 23.01 -8.85 -9.51
C LYS A 161 21.73 -8.00 -9.43
N PRO A 162 20.71 -8.46 -8.69
CA PRO A 162 19.59 -7.61 -8.35
C PRO A 162 20.07 -6.33 -7.66
N LEU A 163 19.44 -5.22 -8.01
CA LEU A 163 19.63 -3.94 -7.36
C LEU A 163 19.01 -3.99 -5.95
N PRO A 164 19.56 -3.26 -4.97
CA PRO A 164 19.01 -3.27 -3.62
C PRO A 164 17.67 -2.53 -3.56
N ASP A 165 16.93 -2.70 -2.46
CA ASP A 165 15.76 -1.88 -2.17
C ASP A 165 16.17 -0.43 -1.86
N GLY A 166 15.27 0.51 -2.18
CA GLY A 166 15.41 1.92 -1.91
C GLY A 166 15.34 2.78 -3.17
N ARG A 167 15.53 4.08 -2.96
CA ARG A 167 15.55 5.08 -4.02
C ARG A 167 16.93 5.15 -4.67
N HIS A 168 16.94 5.07 -5.99
CA HIS A 168 18.13 5.08 -6.83
C HIS A 168 18.17 6.28 -7.77
N LEU A 169 19.38 6.70 -8.10
CA LEU A 169 19.70 7.63 -9.19
C LEU A 169 20.53 6.89 -10.24
N LEU A 170 20.04 6.88 -11.48
CA LEU A 170 20.72 6.29 -12.63
C LEU A 170 21.03 7.34 -13.69
N TYR A 171 22.24 7.29 -14.24
CA TYR A 171 22.63 8.04 -15.43
C TYR A 171 23.61 7.25 -16.28
N ALA A 172 23.74 7.66 -17.53
CA ALA A 172 24.66 7.11 -18.52
C ALA A 172 25.69 8.15 -18.94
N LEU A 173 26.90 7.70 -19.27
CA LEU A 173 27.93 8.47 -19.97
C LEU A 173 28.21 7.81 -21.32
N SER A 174 28.27 8.60 -22.38
CA SER A 174 28.75 8.16 -23.70
C SER A 174 29.49 9.31 -24.35
N LEU A 175 30.66 9.04 -24.94
CA LEU A 175 31.52 10.05 -25.61
C LEU A 175 31.79 11.30 -24.74
N GLY A 176 31.89 11.12 -23.42
CA GLY A 176 32.10 12.22 -22.46
C GLY A 176 30.86 13.05 -22.13
N LEU A 177 29.70 12.73 -22.70
CA LEU A 177 28.42 13.41 -22.45
C LEU A 177 27.58 12.63 -21.44
N LYS A 178 27.02 13.34 -20.46
CA LYS A 178 26.17 12.78 -19.41
C LYS A 178 24.70 12.85 -19.78
N SER A 179 23.96 11.75 -19.60
CA SER A 179 22.52 11.70 -19.76
C SER A 179 21.77 12.55 -18.72
N LYS A 180 20.46 12.74 -18.95
CA LYS A 180 19.56 13.13 -17.86
C LYS A 180 19.55 12.06 -16.76
N GLU A 181 19.34 12.50 -15.52
CA GLU A 181 19.24 11.61 -14.36
C GLU A 181 17.83 11.01 -14.25
N VAL A 182 17.79 9.70 -14.00
CA VAL A 182 16.57 8.93 -13.80
C VAL A 182 16.51 8.50 -12.34
N PHE A 183 15.49 8.97 -11.62
CA PHE A 183 15.19 8.47 -10.28
C PHE A 183 14.20 7.31 -10.38
N PHE A 184 14.39 6.27 -9.58
CA PHE A 184 13.41 5.19 -9.42
C PHE A 184 13.54 4.59 -8.02
N GLU A 185 12.56 3.81 -7.60
CA GLU A 185 12.52 3.19 -6.28
C GLU A 185 12.17 1.71 -6.42
N ILE A 186 12.97 0.88 -5.76
CA ILE A 186 12.78 -0.56 -5.66
C ILE A 186 12.28 -0.87 -4.25
N ASP A 187 11.19 -1.61 -4.16
CA ASP A 187 10.69 -2.14 -2.90
C ASP A 187 10.20 -3.57 -3.09
N THR A 188 11.03 -4.52 -2.64
CA THR A 188 10.74 -5.95 -2.65
C THR A 188 10.20 -6.43 -1.31
N THR A 189 10.05 -5.54 -0.33
CA THR A 189 9.80 -5.88 1.06
C THR A 189 8.29 -6.02 1.29
N PRO A 190 7.80 -7.22 1.66
CA PRO A 190 6.40 -7.39 1.99
C PRO A 190 6.01 -6.68 3.30
N PRO A 191 4.73 -6.33 3.46
CA PRO A 191 4.26 -5.79 4.73
C PRO A 191 4.30 -6.88 5.83
N PRO A 192 4.31 -6.51 7.11
CA PRO A 192 4.11 -7.45 8.21
C PRO A 192 2.80 -8.24 8.04
N PRO A 193 2.76 -9.53 8.44
CA PRO A 193 1.53 -10.32 8.33
C PRO A 193 0.42 -9.72 9.18
N PRO A 194 -0.85 -9.78 8.71
CA PRO A 194 -1.98 -9.37 9.53
C PRO A 194 -2.15 -10.29 10.75
N TYR A 195 -2.86 -9.80 11.76
CA TYR A 195 -3.23 -10.56 12.96
C TYR A 195 -4.74 -10.72 13.04
N LEU A 196 -5.23 -11.97 13.07
CA LEU A 196 -6.64 -12.28 13.24
C LEU A 196 -6.97 -12.35 14.73
N LYS A 197 -7.89 -11.49 15.18
CA LYS A 197 -8.25 -11.33 16.59
C LYS A 197 -9.38 -12.25 17.01
N SER A 198 -10.45 -12.29 16.22
CA SER A 198 -11.64 -13.09 16.48
C SER A 198 -12.49 -13.24 15.23
N VAL A 199 -13.35 -14.24 15.22
CA VAL A 199 -14.34 -14.47 14.17
C VAL A 199 -15.69 -14.75 14.81
N THR A 200 -16.73 -14.16 14.22
CA THR A 200 -18.12 -14.42 14.59
C THR A 200 -18.81 -15.10 13.43
N LEU A 201 -19.46 -16.23 13.69
CA LEU A 201 -20.35 -16.88 12.73
C LEU A 201 -21.70 -16.16 12.75
N VAL A 202 -22.23 -15.81 11.58
CA VAL A 202 -23.55 -15.19 11.47
C VAL A 202 -24.36 -15.94 10.41
N LYS A 203 -25.59 -16.31 10.79
CA LYS A 203 -26.58 -16.91 9.90
C LYS A 203 -27.58 -15.83 9.50
N ASP A 204 -27.86 -15.69 8.21
CA ASP A 204 -28.89 -14.77 7.73
C ASP A 204 -30.29 -15.41 7.70
N LYS A 205 -31.28 -14.68 7.19
CA LYS A 205 -32.68 -15.12 7.13
C LYS A 205 -32.94 -16.22 6.10
N GLU A 206 -31.97 -16.51 5.23
CA GLU A 206 -32.04 -17.52 4.18
C GLU A 206 -31.16 -18.73 4.54
N ASP A 207 -30.80 -18.87 5.81
CA ASP A 207 -29.89 -19.90 6.35
C ASP A 207 -28.48 -19.88 5.76
N LEU A 208 -28.06 -18.78 5.12
CA LEU A 208 -26.70 -18.63 4.62
C LEU A 208 -25.76 -18.19 5.75
N ILE A 209 -24.60 -18.83 5.80
CA ILE A 209 -23.56 -18.56 6.79
C ILE A 209 -22.52 -17.62 6.21
N TYR A 210 -22.23 -16.53 6.90
CA TYR A 210 -21.09 -15.66 6.65
C TYR A 210 -20.31 -15.38 7.94
N LEU A 211 -19.07 -14.89 7.80
CA LEU A 211 -18.18 -14.61 8.90
C LEU A 211 -18.01 -13.10 9.08
N ILE A 212 -17.96 -12.64 10.33
CA ILE A 212 -17.42 -11.32 10.67
C ILE A 212 -16.05 -11.55 11.31
N VAL A 213 -14.99 -11.21 10.57
CA VAL A 213 -13.60 -11.38 10.97
C VAL A 213 -13.08 -10.04 11.48
N TYR A 214 -12.50 -10.06 12.68
CA TYR A 214 -11.83 -8.90 13.27
C TYR A 214 -10.33 -9.12 13.25
N GLY A 215 -9.58 -8.11 12.84
CA GLY A 215 -8.13 -8.22 12.76
C GLY A 215 -7.42 -6.88 12.77
N GLU A 216 -6.09 -6.99 12.73
CA GLU A 216 -5.16 -5.87 12.70
C GLU A 216 -4.14 -6.09 11.56
N SER A 217 -3.67 -5.03 10.93
CA SER A 217 -2.66 -5.08 9.87
C SER A 217 -1.78 -3.82 9.89
N SER A 218 -0.61 -3.88 9.25
CA SER A 218 0.25 -2.69 9.07
C SER A 218 -0.45 -1.64 8.20
N GLU A 219 -0.05 -0.38 8.34
CA GLU A 219 -0.42 0.70 7.42
C GLU A 219 0.08 0.43 5.99
N ASP A 220 1.13 -0.36 5.85
CA ASP A 220 1.69 -0.75 4.54
C ASP A 220 0.79 -1.75 3.81
N THR A 221 -0.05 -2.50 4.54
CA THR A 221 -0.99 -3.46 3.97
C THR A 221 -2.15 -2.73 3.28
N LYS A 222 -2.27 -2.92 1.97
CA LYS A 222 -3.32 -2.34 1.10
C LYS A 222 -4.42 -3.31 0.74
N LYS A 223 -4.10 -4.60 0.70
CA LYS A 223 -5.09 -5.67 0.58
C LYS A 223 -4.79 -6.78 1.57
N ILE A 224 -5.84 -7.48 1.97
CA ILE A 224 -5.76 -8.69 2.80
C ILE A 224 -6.37 -9.81 1.99
N HIS A 225 -5.59 -10.87 1.80
CA HIS A 225 -6.00 -12.16 1.25
C HIS A 225 -6.40 -13.04 2.43
N LEU A 226 -7.70 -13.26 2.61
CA LEU A 226 -8.29 -14.05 3.68
C LEU A 226 -8.62 -15.45 3.15
N PHE A 227 -8.14 -16.47 3.86
CA PHE A 227 -8.29 -17.87 3.48
C PHE A 227 -9.08 -18.64 4.52
N ILE A 228 -10.07 -19.41 4.07
CA ILE A 228 -10.86 -20.33 4.89
C ILE A 228 -10.61 -21.74 4.36
N ARG A 229 -10.26 -22.70 5.23
CA ARG A 229 -10.05 -24.11 4.83
C ARG A 229 -11.27 -24.98 5.14
N SER A 230 -11.55 -25.86 4.18
CA SER A 230 -12.62 -26.88 4.13
C SER A 230 -14.01 -26.36 3.70
N PRO A 231 -14.29 -26.20 2.40
CA PRO A 231 -13.34 -26.17 1.27
C PRO A 231 -12.50 -24.88 1.28
N GLU A 232 -11.47 -24.81 0.43
CA GLU A 232 -10.56 -23.64 0.38
C GLU A 232 -11.22 -22.46 -0.34
N TYR A 233 -11.48 -21.38 0.40
CA TYR A 233 -11.97 -20.10 -0.14
C TYR A 233 -10.92 -19.02 0.09
N GLU A 234 -10.74 -18.15 -0.90
CA GLU A 234 -9.94 -16.93 -0.80
C GLU A 234 -10.83 -15.72 -1.06
N GLU A 235 -10.77 -14.73 -0.17
CA GLU A 235 -11.32 -13.40 -0.39
C GLU A 235 -10.25 -12.33 -0.26
N ILE A 236 -10.32 -11.33 -1.12
CA ILE A 236 -9.37 -10.22 -1.14
C ILE A 236 -10.14 -8.93 -0.87
N PHE A 237 -9.73 -8.19 0.16
CA PHE A 237 -10.35 -6.89 0.50
C PHE A 237 -9.32 -5.86 0.94
N SER A 238 -9.64 -4.57 0.81
CA SER A 238 -8.81 -3.49 1.35
C SER A 238 -9.24 -3.13 2.76
N PRO A 239 -8.36 -3.23 3.77
CA PRO A 239 -8.72 -2.89 5.15
C PRO A 239 -8.98 -1.38 5.27
N PRO A 240 -10.08 -0.94 5.93
CA PRO A 240 -10.41 0.48 6.07
C PRO A 240 -9.50 1.24 7.04
N SER A 241 -8.81 0.53 7.93
CA SER A 241 -7.86 1.05 8.92
C SER A 241 -6.96 -0.08 9.44
N PRO A 242 -5.85 0.24 10.14
CA PRO A 242 -4.97 -0.77 10.74
C PRO A 242 -5.68 -1.75 11.68
N THR A 243 -6.77 -1.33 12.32
CA THR A 243 -7.73 -2.22 13.00
C THR A 243 -8.98 -2.32 12.14
N TRP A 244 -9.43 -3.52 11.80
CA TRP A 244 -10.50 -3.70 10.83
C TRP A 244 -11.46 -4.81 11.24
N SER A 245 -12.67 -4.74 10.68
CA SER A 245 -13.64 -5.82 10.65
C SER A 245 -14.05 -6.05 9.20
N TYR A 246 -14.18 -7.32 8.82
CA TYR A 246 -14.56 -7.70 7.47
C TYR A 246 -15.70 -8.72 7.52
N GLN A 247 -16.75 -8.47 6.75
CA GLN A 247 -17.83 -9.41 6.54
C GLN A 247 -17.53 -10.18 5.25
N THR A 248 -17.40 -11.51 5.35
CA THR A 248 -17.17 -12.35 4.17
C THR A 248 -18.44 -12.49 3.33
N SER A 249 -18.28 -12.99 2.11
CA SER A 249 -19.41 -13.56 1.38
C SER A 249 -20.01 -14.74 2.15
N SER A 250 -21.24 -15.11 1.81
CA SER A 250 -21.81 -16.35 2.31
C SER A 250 -21.09 -17.55 1.70
N TYR A 251 -20.81 -18.54 2.54
CA TYR A 251 -20.18 -19.79 2.11
C TYR A 251 -21.02 -20.99 2.54
N PRO A 252 -21.08 -22.05 1.71
CA PRO A 252 -21.63 -23.32 2.13
C PRO A 252 -20.60 -24.06 3.01
N LEU A 253 -20.36 -23.54 4.22
CA LEU A 253 -19.47 -24.20 5.18
C LEU A 253 -20.12 -25.50 5.70
N SER A 254 -19.36 -26.58 5.69
CA SER A 254 -19.79 -27.85 6.28
C SER A 254 -19.88 -27.74 7.80
N LEU A 255 -20.61 -28.64 8.46
CA LEU A 255 -20.52 -28.79 9.91
C LEU A 255 -19.11 -29.24 10.33
N GLY A 256 -18.67 -28.80 11.49
CA GLY A 256 -17.38 -29.16 12.09
C GLY A 256 -16.37 -28.01 12.14
N SER A 257 -15.10 -28.37 12.30
CA SER A 257 -14.02 -27.40 12.54
C SER A 257 -13.42 -26.85 11.24
N HIS A 258 -13.24 -25.53 11.21
CA HIS A 258 -12.62 -24.79 10.12
C HIS A 258 -11.44 -23.95 10.61
N LEU A 259 -10.57 -23.58 9.68
CA LEU A 259 -9.39 -22.76 9.94
C LEU A 259 -9.42 -21.51 9.06
N LEU A 260 -9.12 -20.37 9.67
CA LEU A 260 -9.00 -19.07 9.01
C LEU A 260 -7.56 -18.56 9.13
N TRP A 261 -6.96 -18.08 8.04
CA TRP A 261 -5.69 -17.33 8.06
C TRP A 261 -5.70 -16.26 6.98
N ALA A 262 -4.73 -15.34 7.02
CA ALA A 262 -4.66 -14.24 6.08
C ALA A 262 -3.22 -13.90 5.66
N LYS A 263 -3.07 -13.18 4.55
CA LYS A 263 -1.83 -12.52 4.11
C LYS A 263 -2.11 -11.08 3.74
N GLY A 264 -1.16 -10.18 3.98
CA GLY A 264 -1.21 -8.78 3.56
C GLY A 264 -0.49 -8.58 2.23
N GLU A 265 -1.03 -7.72 1.37
CA GLU A 265 -0.44 -7.23 0.13
C GLU A 265 -0.21 -5.72 0.26
N ASP A 266 0.96 -5.21 -0.13
CA ASP A 266 1.24 -3.76 -0.18
C ASP A 266 0.77 -3.08 -1.48
N LEU A 267 1.27 -1.87 -1.79
CA LEU A 267 0.94 -1.14 -3.03
C LEU A 267 1.56 -1.77 -4.28
N LEU A 268 2.64 -2.54 -4.14
CA LEU A 268 3.41 -3.14 -5.24
C LEU A 268 3.08 -4.61 -5.45
N GLY A 269 2.21 -5.16 -4.61
CA GLY A 269 1.83 -6.56 -4.65
C GLY A 269 2.82 -7.48 -3.95
N ASN A 270 3.64 -6.99 -3.02
CA ASN A 270 4.46 -7.86 -2.18
C ASN A 270 3.56 -8.50 -1.12
N LEU A 271 3.59 -9.84 -1.05
CA LEU A 271 2.74 -10.61 -0.14
C LEU A 271 3.49 -11.01 1.12
N SER A 272 2.87 -10.75 2.28
CA SER A 272 3.40 -11.14 3.57
C SER A 272 3.45 -12.67 3.75
N SER A 273 4.13 -13.11 4.81
CA SER A 273 3.90 -14.46 5.36
C SER A 273 2.45 -14.62 5.84
N SER A 274 2.02 -15.85 6.13
CA SER A 274 0.70 -16.10 6.72
C SER A 274 0.58 -15.49 8.12
N SER A 275 -0.63 -15.06 8.47
CA SER A 275 -1.04 -14.66 9.82
C SER A 275 -1.03 -15.82 10.81
N ASN A 276 -1.42 -15.54 12.06
CA ASN A 276 -1.91 -16.58 12.96
C ASN A 276 -3.13 -17.30 12.36
N ILE A 277 -3.31 -18.57 12.76
CA ILE A 277 -4.48 -19.37 12.40
C ILE A 277 -5.55 -19.16 13.46
N LEU A 278 -6.77 -18.87 13.01
CA LEU A 278 -7.93 -18.71 13.88
C LEU A 278 -8.91 -19.87 13.62
N PRO A 279 -9.03 -20.84 14.56
CA PRO A 279 -9.98 -21.93 14.43
C PRO A 279 -11.40 -21.46 14.76
N PHE A 280 -12.40 -22.01 14.07
CA PHE A 280 -13.82 -21.85 14.41
C PHE A 280 -14.60 -23.13 14.10
N GLU A 281 -15.81 -23.25 14.63
CA GLU A 281 -16.63 -24.45 14.49
C GLU A 281 -18.03 -24.05 14.02
N VAL A 282 -18.54 -24.78 13.02
CA VAL A 282 -19.93 -24.68 12.54
C VAL A 282 -20.69 -25.86 13.14
N ARG A 283 -21.77 -25.59 13.87
CA ARG A 283 -22.60 -26.61 14.53
C ARG A 283 -24.05 -26.52 14.06
N GLU A 284 -24.76 -27.64 14.12
CA GLU A 284 -26.22 -27.64 14.00
C GLU A 284 -26.82 -26.92 15.20
N GLU A 285 -27.67 -25.94 14.92
CA GLU A 285 -28.47 -25.27 15.92
C GLU A 285 -29.66 -26.20 16.21
N MET A 286 -29.66 -26.88 17.37
CA MET A 286 -30.84 -27.65 17.79
C MET A 286 -31.95 -26.66 18.10
N GLU A 287 -33.12 -26.83 17.48
CA GLU A 287 -34.29 -26.03 17.84
C GLU A 287 -34.65 -26.29 19.30
N GLU A 288 -35.05 -25.23 20.02
CA GLU A 288 -35.31 -25.29 21.46
C GLU A 288 -36.42 -26.31 21.78
N GLU A 289 -37.31 -26.60 20.82
CA GLU A 289 -38.34 -27.65 20.90
C GLU A 289 -37.76 -29.08 20.84
N GLU A 290 -36.83 -29.38 19.93
CA GLU A 290 -36.18 -30.71 19.85
C GLU A 290 -35.31 -31.00 21.09
N ARG A 291 -34.72 -29.95 21.67
CA ARG A 291 -33.92 -30.06 22.90
C ARG A 291 -34.78 -30.42 24.10
N GLU A 292 -35.98 -29.85 24.22
CA GLU A 292 -36.93 -30.16 25.29
C GLU A 292 -37.58 -31.54 25.08
N GLU A 293 -37.84 -31.95 23.83
CA GLU A 293 -38.37 -33.28 23.51
C GLU A 293 -37.34 -34.39 23.81
N PHE A 294 -36.07 -34.19 23.47
CA PHE A 294 -34.97 -35.09 23.84
C PHE A 294 -34.78 -35.19 25.36
N LEU A 295 -34.89 -34.08 26.09
CA LEU A 295 -34.79 -34.08 27.56
C LEU A 295 -35.98 -34.80 28.22
N ALA A 296 -37.18 -34.68 27.66
CA ALA A 296 -38.38 -35.39 28.12
C ALA A 296 -38.33 -36.90 27.84
N GLU A 297 -37.72 -37.33 26.73
CA GLU A 297 -37.56 -38.75 26.39
C GLU A 297 -36.47 -39.43 27.25
N VAL A 298 -35.38 -38.73 27.54
CA VAL A 298 -34.25 -39.25 28.33
C VAL A 298 -34.54 -39.24 29.84
N PHE A 299 -35.40 -38.34 30.31
CA PHE A 299 -35.78 -38.23 31.73
C PHE A 299 -37.31 -38.13 31.92
N PRO A 300 -38.07 -39.23 31.82
CA PRO A 300 -39.49 -39.21 32.12
C PRO A 300 -39.70 -38.97 33.62
N GLU A 301 -40.29 -37.84 33.99
CA GLU A 301 -40.62 -37.51 35.38
C GLU A 301 -41.54 -38.57 36.00
N LYS A 302 -40.99 -39.47 36.83
CA LYS A 302 -41.80 -40.28 37.74
C LYS A 302 -42.20 -39.42 38.93
N LYS A 303 -43.49 -39.07 39.04
CA LYS A 303 -44.07 -38.49 40.27
C LYS A 303 -43.90 -39.47 41.44
N PRO A 304 -43.28 -39.07 42.56
CA PRO A 304 -43.29 -39.86 43.78
C PRO A 304 -44.61 -39.65 44.55
N PRO A 305 -45.09 -40.64 45.32
CA PRO A 305 -46.22 -40.47 46.22
C PRO A 305 -45.82 -39.78 47.53
N GLU A 306 -46.80 -39.12 48.12
CA GLU A 306 -46.74 -38.24 49.28
C GLU A 306 -46.87 -39.08 50.56
N GLU A 307 -45.86 -39.08 51.45
CA GLU A 307 -45.96 -39.71 52.78
C GLU A 307 -45.12 -38.97 53.84
N GLU A 308 -45.73 -38.84 55.02
CA GLU A 308 -45.37 -38.00 56.17
C GLU A 308 -44.12 -38.46 56.95
N ILE A 309 -43.40 -37.48 57.52
CA ILE A 309 -42.24 -37.68 58.38
C ILE A 309 -42.68 -37.87 59.84
N PRO A 310 -42.06 -38.80 60.59
CA PRO A 310 -41.73 -38.51 61.97
C PRO A 310 -40.22 -38.66 62.28
N GLU A 311 -39.77 -37.78 63.17
CA GLU A 311 -38.40 -37.58 63.62
C GLU A 311 -37.88 -38.73 64.51
N GLU A 312 -36.64 -39.17 64.28
CA GLU A 312 -35.79 -39.75 65.33
C GLU A 312 -34.29 -39.42 65.07
N LYS A 313 -33.55 -39.18 66.15
CA LYS A 313 -32.17 -38.65 66.22
C LYS A 313 -31.39 -39.52 67.23
N PRO A 314 -30.05 -39.53 67.25
CA PRO A 314 -29.07 -39.89 66.21
C PRO A 314 -28.17 -41.05 66.69
N GLU A 315 -27.58 -41.82 65.77
CA GLU A 315 -26.37 -42.60 66.09
C GLU A 315 -25.19 -42.23 65.20
N VAL A 316 -24.05 -42.14 65.88
CA VAL A 316 -22.85 -41.40 65.52
C VAL A 316 -21.89 -42.30 64.75
N PHE A 317 -21.57 -41.92 63.52
CA PHE A 317 -20.37 -42.37 62.81
C PHE A 317 -19.29 -41.29 62.86
N PRO A 318 -18.00 -41.69 62.91
CA PRO A 318 -16.88 -40.83 63.28
C PRO A 318 -16.68 -39.69 62.27
N PRO A 319 -16.06 -38.57 62.70
CA PRO A 319 -15.84 -37.43 61.83
C PRO A 319 -14.85 -37.82 60.73
N GLN A 320 -15.36 -38.17 59.55
CA GLN A 320 -14.59 -37.95 58.35
C GLN A 320 -14.47 -36.44 58.23
N LYS A 321 -13.24 -35.95 58.43
CA LYS A 321 -12.86 -34.55 58.30
C LYS A 321 -13.66 -33.92 57.17
N GLU A 322 -14.54 -32.99 57.52
CA GLU A 322 -14.73 -31.83 56.67
C GLU A 322 -13.32 -31.31 56.42
N VAL A 323 -12.78 -31.58 55.24
CA VAL A 323 -11.96 -30.57 54.62
C VAL A 323 -12.96 -29.45 54.38
N LYS A 324 -13.13 -28.59 55.39
CA LYS A 324 -13.28 -27.18 55.13
C LYS A 324 -12.10 -26.88 54.22
N ILE A 325 -12.36 -26.88 52.91
CA ILE A 325 -11.75 -25.86 52.10
C ILE A 325 -12.35 -24.60 52.71
N GLY A 326 -11.66 -24.12 53.75
CA GLY A 326 -11.62 -22.70 53.99
C GLY A 326 -11.12 -22.16 52.67
N LEU A 327 -12.07 -21.80 51.80
CA LEU A 327 -11.89 -20.64 50.97
C LEU A 327 -11.32 -19.64 51.96
N LEU A 328 -10.02 -19.38 51.89
CA LEU A 328 -9.50 -18.11 52.34
C LEU A 328 -10.41 -17.14 51.64
N SER A 329 -11.38 -16.63 52.39
CA SER A 329 -12.41 -15.74 51.93
C SER A 329 -11.68 -14.47 51.61
N LEU A 330 -11.02 -14.42 50.46
CA LEU A 330 -10.65 -13.19 49.82
C LEU A 330 -11.98 -12.63 49.35
N ASN A 331 -12.63 -11.94 50.28
CA ASN A 331 -13.79 -11.14 50.02
C ASN A 331 -13.42 -10.25 48.84
N VAL A 332 -14.03 -10.52 47.69
CA VAL A 332 -13.93 -9.66 46.50
C VAL A 332 -14.22 -8.20 46.87
N LEU A 333 -15.05 -8.00 47.91
CA LEU A 333 -15.35 -6.72 48.53
C LEU A 333 -14.11 -5.99 49.10
N ASP A 334 -13.14 -6.69 49.67
CA ASP A 334 -11.98 -6.10 50.32
C ASP A 334 -10.91 -5.71 49.29
N ILE A 335 -10.73 -6.52 48.24
CA ILE A 335 -9.89 -6.18 47.07
C ILE A 335 -10.47 -4.97 46.31
N PHE A 336 -11.79 -4.90 46.18
CA PHE A 336 -12.47 -3.77 45.54
C PHE A 336 -12.38 -2.50 46.39
N LYS A 337 -12.48 -2.61 47.73
CA LYS A 337 -12.31 -1.47 48.64
C LYS A 337 -10.89 -0.92 48.61
N GLU A 338 -9.85 -1.76 48.55
CA GLU A 338 -8.47 -1.26 48.55
C GLU A 338 -8.16 -0.41 47.31
N ASN A 339 -8.62 -0.82 46.14
CA ASN A 339 -8.36 -0.17 44.85
C ASN A 339 -9.28 1.02 44.48
N LEU A 340 -10.22 1.40 45.36
CA LEU A 340 -11.06 2.58 45.13
C LEU A 340 -10.33 3.90 45.44
N SER A 341 -10.59 4.92 44.61
CA SER A 341 -10.11 6.28 44.88
C SER A 341 -10.67 6.81 46.21
N PRO A 342 -9.95 7.69 46.93
CA PRO A 342 -10.36 8.17 48.26
C PRO A 342 -11.74 8.82 48.30
N VAL A 343 -12.17 9.40 47.17
CA VAL A 343 -13.46 10.06 46.99
C VAL A 343 -14.61 9.05 46.92
N LEU A 344 -14.40 7.92 46.24
CA LEU A 344 -15.41 6.86 46.09
C LEU A 344 -15.58 6.05 47.38
N LYS A 345 -14.49 5.88 48.16
CA LYS A 345 -14.52 5.23 49.49
C LYS A 345 -15.50 5.91 50.47
N LYS A 346 -15.72 7.23 50.35
CA LYS A 346 -16.59 8.02 51.25
C LYS A 346 -18.04 8.14 50.77
N SER A 347 -18.36 7.70 49.56
CA SER A 347 -19.72 7.85 49.00
C SER A 347 -20.65 6.73 49.47
N LYS A 348 -21.56 7.06 50.40
CA LYS A 348 -22.60 6.13 50.90
C LYS A 348 -23.50 5.58 49.80
N VAL A 349 -23.75 6.37 48.75
CA VAL A 349 -24.59 5.98 47.60
C VAL A 349 -23.88 4.94 46.74
N PHE A 350 -22.58 5.16 46.48
CA PHE A 350 -21.77 4.23 45.69
C PHE A 350 -21.59 2.88 46.40
N GLN A 351 -21.33 2.90 47.72
CA GLN A 351 -21.20 1.65 48.49
C GLN A 351 -22.46 0.78 48.43
N LYS A 352 -23.65 1.40 48.53
CA LYS A 352 -24.93 0.66 48.54
C LYS A 352 -25.28 0.05 47.18
N VAL A 353 -24.91 0.71 46.07
CA VAL A 353 -25.15 0.24 44.70
C VAL A 353 -24.17 -0.88 44.32
N VAL A 354 -22.88 -0.73 44.66
CA VAL A 354 -21.85 -1.73 44.37
C VAL A 354 -22.08 -3.00 45.18
N GLN A 355 -22.39 -2.89 46.47
CA GLN A 355 -22.63 -4.07 47.33
C GLN A 355 -23.81 -4.93 46.87
N ASN A 356 -24.92 -4.33 46.43
CA ASN A 356 -26.12 -5.10 46.10
C ASN A 356 -26.22 -5.54 44.63
N LYS A 357 -25.74 -4.75 43.66
CA LYS A 357 -25.86 -5.10 42.24
C LYS A 357 -24.68 -5.89 41.70
N VAL A 358 -23.44 -5.55 42.10
CA VAL A 358 -22.24 -6.21 41.56
C VAL A 358 -22.10 -7.61 42.15
N VAL A 359 -22.32 -7.76 43.46
CA VAL A 359 -22.27 -9.08 44.13
C VAL A 359 -23.36 -10.02 43.59
N LYS A 360 -24.57 -9.50 43.34
CA LYS A 360 -25.67 -10.29 42.77
C LYS A 360 -25.40 -10.68 41.31
N PHE A 361 -24.93 -9.73 40.50
CA PHE A 361 -24.57 -9.95 39.09
C PHE A 361 -23.42 -10.95 38.92
N SER A 362 -22.38 -10.87 39.76
CA SER A 362 -21.25 -11.81 39.71
C SER A 362 -21.63 -13.22 40.15
N ARG A 363 -22.54 -13.37 41.11
CA ARG A 363 -23.01 -14.69 41.56
C ARG A 363 -23.88 -15.38 40.49
N GLU A 364 -24.87 -14.65 39.96
CA GLU A 364 -25.84 -15.19 38.98
C GLU A 364 -25.27 -15.44 37.57
N LYS A 365 -24.29 -14.65 37.10
CA LYS A 365 -23.76 -14.76 35.73
C LYS A 365 -22.47 -15.57 35.58
N PHE A 366 -21.75 -15.84 36.68
CA PHE A 366 -20.41 -16.43 36.60
C PHE A 366 -20.14 -17.59 37.55
N PHE A 367 -20.62 -17.56 38.80
CA PHE A 367 -20.33 -18.65 39.75
C PHE A 367 -21.32 -19.80 39.65
N ASP A 368 -22.59 -19.51 39.35
CA ASP A 368 -23.66 -20.52 39.26
C ASP A 368 -23.90 -20.98 37.80
N HIS A 369 -22.96 -20.71 36.88
CA HIS A 369 -23.09 -21.10 35.46
C HIS A 369 -22.66 -22.56 35.26
N PRO A 370 -23.47 -23.41 34.59
CA PRO A 370 -23.21 -24.85 34.48
C PRO A 370 -21.89 -25.20 33.76
N GLU A 371 -21.37 -24.31 32.91
CA GLU A 371 -20.04 -24.48 32.29
C GLU A 371 -18.86 -24.27 33.26
N VAL A 372 -19.05 -23.46 34.32
CA VAL A 372 -18.03 -23.21 35.34
C VAL A 372 -17.97 -24.36 36.36
N GLU A 373 -19.11 -25.00 36.65
CA GLU A 373 -19.16 -26.27 37.40
C GLU A 373 -18.52 -27.43 36.61
N LYS A 374 -18.77 -27.53 35.30
CA LYS A 374 -18.13 -28.55 34.43
C LYS A 374 -16.62 -28.37 34.32
N ALA A 375 -16.14 -27.13 34.28
CA ALA A 375 -14.70 -26.84 34.32
C ALA A 375 -14.06 -27.22 35.68
N THR A 376 -14.86 -27.22 36.75
CA THR A 376 -14.41 -27.57 38.11
C THR A 376 -14.39 -29.09 38.36
N GLN A 377 -15.25 -29.87 37.70
CA GLN A 377 -15.28 -31.33 37.84
C GLN A 377 -14.19 -32.08 37.06
N ASN A 378 -13.63 -31.48 36.00
CA ASN A 378 -12.58 -32.11 35.17
C ASN A 378 -11.15 -32.06 35.78
N TYR A 379 -10.97 -31.54 37.00
CA TYR A 379 -9.66 -31.45 37.66
C TYR A 379 -9.70 -31.84 39.15
N ILE A 380 -10.21 -33.04 39.46
CA ILE A 380 -10.09 -33.73 40.76
C ILE A 380 -9.86 -35.21 40.39
N ALA A 381 -8.81 -35.97 40.75
CA ALA A 381 -7.69 -35.90 41.70
C ALA A 381 -6.70 -37.08 41.37
N PRO A 382 -5.82 -37.58 42.27
CA PRO A 382 -4.63 -37.00 42.93
C PRO A 382 -3.33 -37.83 42.69
N GLY A 383 -2.15 -37.26 42.92
CA GLY A 383 -0.90 -38.03 42.91
C GLY A 383 0.37 -37.27 43.34
N LEU A 384 0.50 -36.99 44.64
CA LEU A 384 1.72 -36.76 45.43
C LEU A 384 2.96 -36.12 44.75
N GLY A 385 3.20 -34.84 45.07
CA GLY A 385 4.55 -34.29 45.24
C GLY A 385 5.11 -33.47 44.07
N GLY A 386 4.76 -32.18 44.00
CA GLY A 386 5.48 -31.23 43.15
C GLY A 386 4.67 -29.97 42.86
N VAL A 387 5.22 -28.82 43.26
CA VAL A 387 4.64 -27.48 43.09
C VAL A 387 4.30 -27.20 41.62
N ALA A 388 3.02 -26.88 41.32
CA ALA A 388 2.62 -26.33 40.02
C ALA A 388 1.78 -25.05 40.22
N VAL A 389 2.50 -23.93 40.22
CA VAL A 389 1.99 -22.55 40.15
C VAL A 389 1.45 -22.30 38.75
N ILE A 390 0.19 -22.64 38.43
CA ILE A 390 -0.47 -22.11 37.21
C ILE A 390 -1.99 -21.94 37.39
N ASN A 391 -2.48 -21.48 38.56
CA ASN A 391 -3.91 -21.20 38.73
C ASN A 391 -4.27 -19.81 39.28
N THR A 392 -3.34 -18.87 39.26
CA THR A 392 -3.60 -17.48 39.69
C THR A 392 -3.48 -16.45 38.58
N ALA A 393 -2.72 -16.69 37.50
CA ALA A 393 -2.44 -15.66 36.49
C ALA A 393 -3.63 -15.33 35.58
N VAL A 394 -4.41 -16.32 35.12
CA VAL A 394 -5.51 -16.10 34.17
C VAL A 394 -6.69 -15.40 34.86
N GLY A 395 -7.12 -15.89 36.02
CA GLY A 395 -8.20 -15.27 36.80
C GLY A 395 -7.85 -13.85 37.30
N LEU A 396 -6.60 -13.63 37.75
CA LEU A 396 -6.14 -12.29 38.16
C LEU A 396 -5.98 -11.34 36.96
N ALA A 397 -5.50 -11.79 35.80
CA ALA A 397 -5.39 -10.95 34.61
C ALA A 397 -6.75 -10.55 34.02
N PHE A 398 -7.75 -11.44 34.09
CA PHE A 398 -9.13 -11.10 33.71
C PHE A 398 -9.79 -10.15 34.71
N ALA A 399 -9.61 -10.37 36.02
CA ALA A 399 -10.15 -9.49 37.06
C ALA A 399 -9.52 -8.09 37.05
N LEU A 400 -8.21 -7.97 36.78
CA LEU A 400 -7.50 -6.69 36.73
C LEU A 400 -7.84 -5.87 35.47
N ASN A 401 -8.22 -6.50 34.34
CA ASN A 401 -8.62 -5.80 33.11
C ASN A 401 -10.13 -5.51 33.02
N PHE A 402 -10.97 -6.19 33.80
CA PHE A 402 -12.41 -5.94 33.82
C PHE A 402 -12.81 -4.79 34.77
N LEU A 403 -11.98 -4.48 35.78
CA LEU A 403 -12.22 -3.40 36.74
C LEU A 403 -12.29 -1.99 36.12
N PRO A 404 -11.36 -1.60 35.20
CA PRO A 404 -11.45 -0.33 34.49
C PRO A 404 -12.71 -0.24 33.61
N TYR A 405 -13.14 -1.37 33.04
CA TYR A 405 -14.33 -1.45 32.22
C TYR A 405 -15.61 -1.29 33.04
N LEU A 406 -15.70 -1.92 34.21
CA LEU A 406 -16.81 -1.71 35.15
C LEU A 406 -16.82 -0.26 35.66
N GLN A 407 -15.66 0.29 36.00
CA GLN A 407 -15.54 1.70 36.38
C GLN A 407 -16.02 2.61 35.25
N TYR A 408 -15.67 2.33 34.00
CA TYR A 408 -16.15 3.06 32.81
C TYR A 408 -17.67 2.93 32.65
N LEU A 409 -18.23 1.73 32.70
CA LEU A 409 -19.67 1.45 32.56
C LEU A 409 -20.53 2.12 33.65
N PHE A 410 -20.02 2.20 34.88
CA PHE A 410 -20.75 2.80 36.00
C PHE A 410 -20.45 4.30 36.20
N THR A 411 -19.34 4.82 35.67
CA THR A 411 -19.05 6.27 35.70
C THR A 411 -19.62 7.02 34.50
N GLN A 412 -19.78 6.38 33.34
CA GLN A 412 -20.32 7.04 32.13
C GLN A 412 -21.74 7.59 32.27
N PRO A 413 -22.72 6.88 32.88
CA PRO A 413 -24.05 7.43 33.09
C PRO A 413 -24.01 8.65 34.03
N LEU A 414 -23.19 8.61 35.09
CA LEU A 414 -22.96 9.76 35.97
C LEU A 414 -22.28 10.92 35.23
N TYR A 415 -21.30 10.62 34.38
CA TYR A 415 -20.57 11.61 33.58
C TYR A 415 -21.46 12.28 32.52
N LEU A 416 -22.44 11.55 31.98
CA LEU A 416 -23.48 12.07 31.10
C LEU A 416 -24.53 12.91 31.84
N LEU A 417 -24.88 12.55 33.09
CA LEU A 417 -25.80 13.29 33.95
C LEU A 417 -25.19 14.58 34.56
N LEU A 418 -23.85 14.67 34.67
CA LEU A 418 -23.12 15.83 35.20
C LEU A 418 -22.65 16.83 34.13
N ARG A 419 -22.90 16.57 32.84
CA ARG A 419 -22.35 17.40 31.75
C ARG A 419 -23.22 18.64 31.47
N ARG A 420 -22.77 19.80 31.95
CA ARG A 420 -23.27 21.11 31.48
C ARG A 420 -23.11 21.23 29.97
N LYS A 421 -24.15 21.76 29.29
CA LYS A 421 -24.13 22.05 27.84
C LYS A 421 -23.02 23.07 27.48
N ARG A 422 -22.35 22.79 26.34
CA ARG A 422 -21.51 23.62 25.42
C ARG A 422 -19.96 23.48 25.55
N LYS A 423 -19.12 23.69 24.50
CA LYS A 423 -19.22 24.45 23.21
C LYS A 423 -18.46 23.76 22.02
N GLY A 424 -19.03 23.89 20.81
CA GLY A 424 -18.42 24.06 19.47
C GLY A 424 -17.32 23.12 18.97
N TYR A 425 -17.60 22.35 17.92
CA TYR A 425 -16.59 21.74 17.05
C TYR A 425 -15.87 22.80 16.21
N GLY A 426 -14.64 22.53 15.79
CA GLY A 426 -13.92 23.32 14.78
C GLY A 426 -14.24 22.81 13.37
N VAL A 427 -14.04 23.65 12.34
CA VAL A 427 -14.26 23.28 10.93
C VAL A 427 -13.05 23.71 10.09
N VAL A 428 -12.56 22.81 9.24
CA VAL A 428 -11.58 23.10 8.18
C VAL A 428 -12.34 23.31 6.87
N TYR A 429 -12.09 24.43 6.20
CA TYR A 429 -12.76 24.79 4.95
C TYR A 429 -11.80 25.48 3.98
N ASP A 430 -12.11 25.41 2.69
CA ASP A 430 -11.37 26.09 1.62
C ASP A 430 -11.55 27.61 1.77
N SER A 431 -10.44 28.35 1.91
CA SER A 431 -10.50 29.80 2.15
C SER A 431 -11.14 30.59 1.01
N ILE A 432 -11.10 30.09 -0.22
CA ILE A 432 -11.67 30.71 -1.42
C ILE A 432 -13.14 30.31 -1.56
N ARG A 433 -13.41 29.00 -1.58
CA ARG A 433 -14.75 28.47 -1.91
C ARG A 433 -15.69 28.38 -0.71
N LYS A 434 -15.17 28.52 0.50
CA LYS A 434 -15.89 28.34 1.78
C LYS A 434 -16.53 26.96 1.95
N THR A 435 -16.08 25.97 1.17
CA THR A 435 -16.54 24.58 1.26
C THR A 435 -15.75 23.82 2.32
N PRO A 436 -16.37 22.91 3.08
CA PRO A 436 -15.67 22.08 4.06
C PRO A 436 -14.63 21.18 3.38
N VAL A 437 -13.52 20.93 4.08
CA VAL A 437 -12.43 20.08 3.58
C VAL A 437 -12.39 18.81 4.42
N ASP A 438 -12.82 17.71 3.80
CA ASP A 438 -12.79 16.38 4.38
C ASP A 438 -11.37 15.81 4.42
N LEU A 439 -11.15 14.78 5.24
CA LEU A 439 -9.89 14.05 5.32
C LEU A 439 -8.64 14.94 5.50
N ALA A 440 -8.79 16.12 6.11
CA ALA A 440 -7.69 16.99 6.46
C ALA A 440 -7.06 16.49 7.76
N VAL A 441 -5.74 16.33 7.79
CA VAL A 441 -5.02 15.83 8.97
C VAL A 441 -4.64 17.02 9.85
N LEU A 442 -5.20 17.08 11.05
CA LEU A 442 -4.88 18.07 12.08
C LEU A 442 -3.93 17.47 13.12
N ARG A 443 -2.80 18.13 13.34
CA ARG A 443 -1.84 17.82 14.39
C ARG A 443 -1.84 18.94 15.42
N LEU A 444 -2.16 18.61 16.66
CA LEU A 444 -2.18 19.55 17.79
C LEU A 444 -0.87 19.44 18.57
N TYR A 445 -0.12 20.52 18.64
CA TYR A 445 1.14 20.64 19.38
C TYR A 445 0.94 21.47 20.64
N GLU A 446 1.59 21.09 21.73
CA GLU A 446 1.67 21.90 22.94
C GLU A 446 2.69 23.02 22.72
N LYS A 447 2.27 24.29 22.86
CA LYS A 447 3.05 25.45 22.39
C LYS A 447 4.36 25.66 23.14
N GLU A 448 4.40 25.24 24.41
CA GLU A 448 5.57 25.44 25.28
C GLU A 448 6.62 24.32 25.12
N SER A 449 6.18 23.08 24.84
CA SER A 449 7.06 21.92 24.71
C SER A 449 7.33 21.49 23.26
N GLY A 450 6.54 21.98 22.30
CA GLY A 450 6.58 21.55 20.90
C GLY A 450 6.12 20.09 20.69
N ARG A 451 5.65 19.42 21.74
CA ARG A 451 5.27 18.00 21.71
C ARG A 451 3.94 17.82 20.99
N LEU A 452 3.87 16.83 20.09
CA LEU A 452 2.61 16.41 19.48
C LEU A 452 1.70 15.80 20.55
N VAL A 453 0.52 16.39 20.72
CA VAL A 453 -0.48 15.96 21.71
C VAL A 453 -1.45 14.98 21.11
N GLN A 454 -2.00 15.30 19.94
CA GLN A 454 -3.01 14.47 19.29
C GLN A 454 -3.06 14.76 17.78
N THR A 455 -3.32 13.71 17.00
CA THR A 455 -3.64 13.83 15.57
C THR A 455 -5.10 13.45 15.34
N ARG A 456 -5.79 14.21 14.50
CA ARG A 456 -7.18 13.96 14.09
C ARG A 456 -7.34 14.17 12.59
N VAL A 457 -8.39 13.58 12.05
CA VAL A 457 -8.79 13.75 10.65
C VAL A 457 -10.21 14.33 10.64
N THR A 458 -10.48 15.26 9.72
CA THR A 458 -11.83 15.82 9.56
C THR A 458 -12.80 14.82 8.95
N ASP A 459 -14.07 14.94 9.33
CA ASP A 459 -15.17 14.21 8.67
C ASP A 459 -15.54 14.83 7.32
N LYS A 460 -16.56 14.28 6.64
CA LYS A 460 -17.07 14.78 5.35
C LYS A 460 -17.55 16.23 5.39
N GLU A 461 -17.87 16.76 6.58
CA GLU A 461 -18.29 18.14 6.80
C GLU A 461 -17.12 19.04 7.27
N GLY A 462 -15.88 18.54 7.22
CA GLY A 462 -14.68 19.29 7.62
C GLY A 462 -14.56 19.49 9.13
N ARG A 463 -15.39 18.82 9.95
CA ARG A 463 -15.46 19.06 11.40
C ARG A 463 -14.36 18.31 12.14
N TYR A 464 -13.85 18.93 13.21
CA TYR A 464 -12.91 18.31 14.13
C TYR A 464 -13.13 18.73 15.58
N LEU A 465 -12.65 17.92 16.52
CA LEU A 465 -12.68 18.20 17.95
C LEU A 465 -11.42 17.64 18.63
N PHE A 466 -10.73 18.50 19.38
CA PHE A 466 -9.69 18.09 20.31
C PHE A 466 -10.19 18.24 21.74
N ILE A 467 -10.04 17.19 22.55
CA ILE A 467 -10.36 17.20 23.97
C ILE A 467 -9.03 17.16 24.71
N VAL A 468 -8.56 18.34 25.13
CA VAL A 468 -7.27 18.49 25.80
C VAL A 468 -7.42 19.28 27.10
N PRO A 469 -6.54 19.07 28.09
CA PRO A 469 -6.48 19.90 29.30
C PRO A 469 -6.26 21.39 28.95
N LYS A 470 -6.60 22.30 29.85
CA LYS A 470 -6.35 23.74 29.65
C LYS A 470 -4.85 23.99 29.45
N GLY A 471 -4.50 24.65 28.36
CA GLY A 471 -3.12 24.92 27.97
C GLY A 471 -3.06 25.77 26.70
N ARG A 472 -1.84 26.13 26.26
CA ARG A 472 -1.61 26.79 24.98
C ARG A 472 -1.16 25.78 23.94
N TYR A 473 -1.88 25.74 22.82
CA TYR A 473 -1.63 24.78 21.75
C TYR A 473 -1.51 25.48 20.40
N GLU A 474 -0.83 24.83 19.47
CA GLU A 474 -0.73 25.20 18.08
C GLU A 474 -1.29 24.05 17.22
N ILE A 475 -2.13 24.38 16.24
CA ILE A 475 -2.71 23.40 15.31
C ILE A 475 -2.01 23.56 13.97
N LYS A 476 -1.55 22.45 13.40
CA LYS A 476 -1.08 22.37 12.01
C LYS A 476 -2.01 21.46 11.22
N VAL A 477 -2.42 21.89 10.04
CA VAL A 477 -3.32 21.14 9.16
C VAL A 477 -2.59 20.77 7.88
N THR A 478 -2.78 19.54 7.40
CA THR A 478 -2.19 19.05 6.14
C THR A 478 -3.27 18.36 5.30
N LYS A 479 -3.42 18.79 4.05
CA LYS A 479 -4.27 18.16 3.03
C LYS A 479 -3.63 18.42 1.67
N ALA A 480 -3.55 17.39 0.82
CA ALA A 480 -2.99 17.51 -0.52
C ALA A 480 -3.74 18.59 -1.33
N GLY A 481 -3.00 19.48 -1.98
CA GLY A 481 -3.56 20.59 -2.75
C GLY A 481 -3.98 21.83 -1.94
N TYR A 482 -3.78 21.83 -0.63
CA TYR A 482 -4.12 22.95 0.25
C TYR A 482 -2.90 23.43 1.05
N LEU A 483 -2.79 24.74 1.23
CA LEU A 483 -1.78 25.39 2.07
C LEU A 483 -2.41 25.87 3.39
N PHE A 484 -1.69 25.67 4.50
CA PHE A 484 -2.11 26.09 5.84
C PHE A 484 -0.93 26.76 6.58
N PRO A 485 -1.14 27.92 7.26
CA PRO A 485 -2.38 28.70 7.28
C PRO A 485 -2.70 29.29 5.89
N SER A 486 -3.95 29.71 5.69
CA SER A 486 -4.36 30.32 4.42
C SER A 486 -3.57 31.61 4.18
N GLU A 487 -3.00 31.78 2.98
CA GLU A 487 -2.30 33.02 2.61
C GLU A 487 -3.26 34.18 2.33
N ILE A 488 -4.51 33.86 2.01
CA ILE A 488 -5.56 34.81 1.61
C ILE A 488 -6.27 35.41 2.84
N LEU A 489 -6.36 34.62 3.93
CA LEU A 489 -6.98 35.02 5.19
C LEU A 489 -5.88 35.14 6.26
N LYS A 490 -5.13 36.25 6.24
CA LYS A 490 -4.20 36.61 7.32
C LYS A 490 -4.89 37.36 8.45
#